data_AF-A0AAN7I3Z6-F1
#
_entry.id   AF-A0AAN7I3Z6-F1
#
_cell.length_a   1.000
_cell.length_b   1.000
_cell.length_c   1.000
_cell.angle_alpha   90.00
_cell.angle_beta   90.00
_cell.angle_gamma   90.00
#
_symmetry.space_group_name_H-M   'P 1'
#
loop_
_entity.id
_entity.type
_entity.pdbx_description
1 polymer ?
#
loop_
_entity_poly.entity_id
_entity_poly.type
_entity_poly.pdbx_seq_one_letter_code
_entity_poly.pdbx_strand_id
1 'polypeptide(L)'
;MARVKLFKNQGILRLLLIVMVVFSMVPKVKAWTEADFEIFDIVDALEKAEGKDTNFYNWLGVAPSASQNEISKAYRKLSLKWHPDKNKGDPKAKERFTRLGVIVSILRDPTSRERYNFFYKNGVPRWRGTGYLYSRFRPGLGTVTVVLLLIAAGMQHIAGQINYYQEKRKIAQFVAEARSHMIHDAPKGRAATLGRSYVEVGQRNMRCEVKSDNYIVVYPDERTGEPIHLNTEWVTKPTVSNLFIVAWPKRWIYKALGKKDEFEEEFEEEMVEGEEEEVSGKDQKKAADTSNTKKKSLRKRGGGEKVNVMGAKVGGRRRPTKN
;
A
#
# COMPACT_ATOMS: atom_id res chain seq x y z
N MET A 1 25.12 -4.73 -31.99
CA MET A 1 24.44 -4.00 -30.89
C MET A 1 24.01 -4.88 -29.70
N ALA A 2 24.68 -6.02 -29.40
CA ALA A 2 24.26 -6.93 -28.32
C ALA A 2 25.03 -6.77 -26.98
N ARG A 3 26.17 -6.06 -26.97
CA ARG A 3 27.05 -5.97 -25.78
C ARG A 3 26.61 -4.98 -24.70
N VAL A 4 25.69 -4.05 -24.98
CA VAL A 4 25.32 -2.97 -24.04
C VAL A 4 24.21 -3.38 -23.05
N LYS A 5 23.36 -4.35 -23.39
CA LYS A 5 22.28 -4.82 -22.49
C LYS A 5 22.78 -5.69 -21.32
N LEU A 6 23.96 -6.30 -21.42
CA LEU A 6 24.53 -7.14 -20.36
C LEU A 6 25.01 -6.35 -19.14
N PHE A 7 25.46 -5.10 -19.31
CA PHE A 7 25.98 -4.29 -18.22
C PHE A 7 24.90 -3.74 -17.28
N LYS A 8 23.67 -3.51 -17.77
CA LYS A 8 22.57 -2.96 -16.95
C LYS A 8 22.04 -3.98 -15.92
N ASN A 9 22.15 -5.28 -16.23
CA ASN A 9 21.77 -6.37 -15.31
C ASN A 9 22.85 -6.71 -14.28
N GLN A 10 24.10 -6.23 -14.44
CA GLN A 10 25.18 -6.51 -13.48
C GLN A 10 24.91 -5.88 -12.10
N GLY A 11 24.32 -4.68 -12.08
CA GLY A 11 23.93 -4.02 -10.82
C GLY A 11 22.80 -4.75 -10.10
N ILE A 12 21.79 -5.20 -10.84
CA ILE A 12 20.67 -5.98 -10.30
C ILE A 12 21.16 -7.33 -9.80
N LEU A 13 22.06 -8.00 -10.54
CA LEU A 13 22.63 -9.29 -10.15
C LEU A 13 23.48 -9.17 -8.88
N ARG A 14 24.29 -8.11 -8.75
CA ARG A 14 25.06 -7.83 -7.52
C ARG A 14 24.17 -7.51 -6.34
N LEU A 15 23.09 -6.76 -6.54
CA LEU A 15 22.11 -6.46 -5.50
C LEU A 15 21.36 -7.72 -5.06
N LEU A 16 20.98 -8.58 -6.00
CA LEU A 16 20.39 -9.90 -5.71
C LEU A 16 21.36 -10.80 -4.94
N LEU A 17 22.65 -10.79 -5.30
CA LEU A 17 23.70 -11.53 -4.59
C LEU A 17 23.91 -11.01 -3.17
N ILE A 18 23.91 -9.69 -2.97
CA ILE A 18 24.01 -9.07 -1.64
C ILE A 18 22.77 -9.42 -0.82
N VAL A 19 21.57 -9.35 -1.39
CA VAL A 19 20.33 -9.76 -0.70
C VAL A 19 20.35 -11.24 -0.34
N MET A 20 20.82 -12.11 -1.23
CA MET A 20 20.99 -13.56 -0.97
C MET A 20 22.03 -13.81 0.13
N VAL A 21 23.17 -13.12 0.11
CA VAL A 21 24.21 -13.24 1.13
C VAL A 21 23.70 -12.72 2.48
N VAL A 22 23.01 -11.58 2.50
CA VAL A 22 22.38 -11.03 3.70
C VAL A 22 21.32 -12.00 4.23
N PHE A 23 20.47 -12.57 3.37
CA PHE A 23 19.47 -13.57 3.75
C PHE A 23 20.10 -14.88 4.25
N SER A 24 21.26 -15.27 3.70
CA SER A 24 22.03 -16.43 4.18
C SER A 24 22.76 -16.16 5.51
N MET A 25 23.09 -14.89 5.78
CA MET A 25 23.68 -14.42 7.03
C MET A 25 22.62 -14.11 8.10
N VAL A 26 21.33 -14.09 7.77
CA VAL A 26 20.30 -14.14 8.80
C VAL A 26 20.52 -15.46 9.52
N PRO A 27 20.94 -15.46 10.80
CA PRO A 27 21.05 -16.70 11.53
C PRO A 27 19.71 -17.42 11.38
N LYS A 28 19.74 -18.71 11.08
CA LYS A 28 18.57 -19.58 11.27
C LYS A 28 18.28 -19.62 12.77
N VAL A 29 17.81 -18.50 13.31
CA VAL A 29 17.33 -18.39 14.67
C VAL A 29 16.20 -19.39 14.70
N LYS A 30 16.39 -20.49 15.43
CA LYS A 30 15.29 -21.37 15.79
C LYS A 30 14.28 -20.44 16.46
N ALA A 31 13.22 -20.09 15.73
CA ALA A 31 12.10 -19.39 16.31
C ALA A 31 11.65 -20.21 17.52
N TRP A 32 11.29 -19.52 18.61
CA TRP A 32 10.69 -20.17 19.76
C TRP A 32 9.56 -21.08 19.29
N THR A 33 9.58 -22.30 19.75
CA THR A 33 8.54 -23.28 19.43
C THR A 33 7.34 -23.07 20.35
N GLU A 34 6.21 -23.70 20.02
CA GLU A 34 5.00 -23.66 20.84
C GLU A 34 5.27 -24.08 22.30
N ALA A 35 6.05 -25.15 22.51
CA ALA A 35 6.44 -25.61 23.85
C ALA A 35 7.23 -24.56 24.64
N ASP A 36 8.02 -23.71 23.97
CA ASP A 36 8.76 -22.65 24.66
C ASP A 36 7.81 -21.54 25.11
N PHE A 37 6.81 -21.19 24.29
CA PHE A 37 5.77 -20.25 24.67
C PHE A 37 4.92 -20.74 25.83
N GLU A 38 4.55 -22.02 25.85
CA GLU A 38 3.84 -22.63 26.98
C GLU A 38 4.65 -22.51 28.28
N ILE A 39 5.96 -22.81 28.23
CA ILE A 39 6.85 -22.63 29.39
C ILE A 39 6.82 -21.18 29.86
N PHE A 40 6.96 -20.21 28.95
CA PHE A 40 6.97 -18.80 29.31
C PHE A 40 5.67 -18.30 29.91
N ASP A 41 4.54 -18.75 29.36
CA ASP A 41 3.22 -18.35 29.84
C ASP A 41 2.94 -18.93 31.23
N ILE A 42 3.38 -20.16 31.50
CA ILE A 42 3.26 -20.77 32.82
C ILE A 42 4.21 -20.13 33.82
N VAL A 43 5.45 -19.78 33.43
CA VAL A 43 6.37 -19.02 34.29
C VAL A 43 5.77 -17.66 34.66
N ASP A 44 5.28 -16.89 33.69
CA ASP A 44 4.64 -15.59 33.92
C ASP A 44 3.37 -15.71 34.77
N ALA A 45 2.56 -16.75 34.55
CA ALA A 45 1.37 -17.03 35.35
C ALA A 45 1.72 -17.43 36.80
N LEU A 46 2.81 -18.16 37.00
CA LEU A 46 3.30 -18.54 38.32
C LEU A 46 3.87 -17.31 39.05
N GLU A 47 4.67 -16.50 38.36
CA GLU A 47 5.25 -15.26 38.88
C GLU A 47 4.19 -14.27 39.36
N LYS A 48 3.12 -14.10 38.56
CA LYS A 48 1.98 -13.24 38.92
C LYS A 48 1.18 -13.74 40.12
N ALA A 49 1.12 -15.06 40.32
CA ALA A 49 0.29 -15.67 41.36
C ALA A 49 1.03 -15.84 42.69
N GLU A 50 2.30 -16.21 42.67
CA GLU A 50 3.07 -16.61 43.86
C GLU A 50 4.28 -15.70 44.15
N GLY A 51 4.71 -14.86 43.19
CA GLY A 51 5.79 -13.88 43.36
C GLY A 51 6.99 -14.09 42.42
N LYS A 52 7.90 -13.11 42.37
CA LYS A 52 8.99 -13.05 41.37
C LYS A 52 10.03 -14.17 41.44
N ASP A 53 10.15 -14.83 42.58
CA ASP A 53 11.20 -15.83 42.84
C ASP A 53 10.66 -17.27 42.87
N THR A 54 9.40 -17.49 42.47
CA THR A 54 8.79 -18.82 42.47
C THR A 54 9.02 -19.57 41.16
N ASN A 55 9.83 -20.62 41.25
CA ASN A 55 10.20 -21.51 40.15
C ASN A 55 9.38 -22.80 40.19
N PHE A 56 9.33 -23.58 39.10
CA PHE A 56 8.55 -24.84 39.06
C PHE A 56 8.98 -25.83 40.13
N TYR A 57 10.29 -25.97 40.35
CA TYR A 57 10.86 -26.86 41.36
C TYR A 57 10.52 -26.41 42.79
N ASN A 58 10.71 -25.12 43.09
CA ASN A 58 10.39 -24.53 44.40
C ASN A 58 8.90 -24.65 44.72
N TRP A 59 8.05 -24.42 43.72
CA TRP A 59 6.61 -24.51 43.86
C TRP A 59 6.11 -25.95 44.05
N LEU A 60 6.72 -26.92 43.36
CA LEU A 60 6.42 -28.34 43.56
C LEU A 60 7.02 -28.91 44.85
N GLY A 61 7.99 -28.20 45.45
CA GLY A 61 8.71 -28.62 46.64
C GLY A 61 9.73 -29.74 46.37
N VAL A 62 10.36 -29.74 45.19
CA VAL A 62 11.36 -30.74 44.79
C VAL A 62 12.67 -30.07 44.36
N ALA A 63 13.78 -30.79 44.42
CA ALA A 63 15.06 -30.28 43.92
C ALA A 63 15.08 -30.24 42.37
N PRO A 64 15.87 -29.35 41.74
CA PRO A 64 16.06 -29.36 40.29
C PRO A 64 16.62 -30.69 39.75
N SER A 65 17.37 -31.42 40.58
CA SER A 65 17.90 -32.76 40.33
C SER A 65 16.92 -33.91 40.60
N ALA A 66 15.67 -33.61 40.99
CA ALA A 66 14.70 -34.61 41.39
C ALA A 66 14.40 -35.62 40.28
N SER A 67 14.25 -36.89 40.67
CA SER A 67 13.85 -37.95 39.76
C SER A 67 12.39 -37.81 39.30
N GLN A 68 12.04 -38.48 38.20
CA GLN A 68 10.66 -38.52 37.69
C GLN A 68 9.66 -39.07 38.72
N ASN A 69 10.12 -40.00 39.56
CA ASN A 69 9.34 -40.60 40.63
C ASN A 69 9.03 -39.59 41.74
N GLU A 70 10.01 -38.75 42.12
CA GLU A 70 9.82 -37.67 43.08
C GLU A 70 8.83 -36.61 42.56
N ILE A 71 8.96 -36.21 41.29
CA ILE A 71 8.01 -35.28 40.65
C ILE A 71 6.59 -35.87 40.67
N SER A 72 6.45 -37.15 40.37
CA SER A 72 5.15 -37.84 40.41
C SER A 72 4.58 -37.96 41.82
N LYS A 73 5.43 -38.15 42.84
CA LYS A 73 5.01 -38.17 44.25
C LYS A 73 4.55 -36.79 44.71
N ALA A 74 5.29 -35.73 44.35
CA ALA A 74 4.93 -34.35 44.65
C ALA A 74 3.61 -33.94 43.97
N TYR A 75 3.42 -34.33 42.71
CA TYR A 75 2.17 -34.13 41.99
C TYR A 75 0.98 -34.76 42.72
N ARG A 76 1.09 -36.03 43.14
CA ARG A 76 0.01 -36.71 43.89
C ARG A 76 -0.37 -35.96 45.17
N LYS A 77 0.64 -35.47 45.92
CA LYS A 77 0.43 -34.71 47.16
C LYS A 77 -0.29 -33.38 46.92
N LEU A 78 0.14 -32.61 45.91
CA LEU A 78 -0.46 -31.31 45.59
C LEU A 78 -1.82 -31.44 44.90
N SER A 79 -1.99 -32.47 44.06
CA SER A 79 -3.26 -32.78 43.40
C SER A 79 -4.36 -33.05 44.41
N LEU A 80 -4.08 -33.83 45.46
CA LEU A 80 -5.02 -34.06 46.56
C LEU A 80 -5.36 -32.79 47.34
N LYS A 81 -4.41 -31.84 47.45
CA LYS A 81 -4.60 -30.57 48.14
C LYS A 81 -5.49 -29.61 47.36
N TRP A 82 -5.30 -29.52 46.04
CA TRP A 82 -6.01 -28.58 45.17
C TRP A 82 -7.11 -29.22 44.33
N HIS A 83 -7.50 -30.46 44.64
CA HIS A 83 -8.52 -31.18 43.88
C HIS A 83 -9.84 -30.39 43.83
N PRO A 84 -10.48 -30.23 42.66
CA PRO A 84 -11.71 -29.44 42.51
C PRO A 84 -12.88 -29.99 43.34
N ASP A 85 -12.92 -31.30 43.59
CA ASP A 85 -13.97 -31.91 44.43
C ASP A 85 -13.85 -31.52 45.91
N LYS A 86 -12.62 -31.32 46.42
CA LYS A 86 -12.40 -30.90 47.81
C LYS A 86 -12.50 -29.39 48.01
N ASN A 87 -12.25 -28.61 46.96
CA ASN A 87 -12.26 -27.15 46.98
C ASN A 87 -13.36 -26.59 46.06
N LYS A 88 -14.58 -27.09 46.23
CA LYS A 88 -15.75 -26.63 45.45
C LYS A 88 -15.98 -25.14 45.72
N GLY A 89 -15.95 -24.34 44.65
CA GLY A 89 -16.21 -22.90 44.72
C GLY A 89 -14.98 -22.01 44.95
N ASP A 90 -13.77 -22.57 45.12
CA ASP A 90 -12.55 -21.75 45.18
C ASP A 90 -11.90 -21.61 43.79
N PRO A 91 -12.00 -20.43 43.13
CA PRO A 91 -11.38 -20.22 41.83
C PRO A 91 -9.85 -20.30 41.90
N LYS A 92 -9.23 -19.95 43.03
CA LYS A 92 -7.77 -20.01 43.19
C LYS A 92 -7.27 -21.45 43.24
N ALA A 93 -7.97 -22.33 43.94
CA ALA A 93 -7.66 -23.76 43.96
C ALA A 93 -7.76 -24.38 42.55
N LYS A 94 -8.80 -24.02 41.79
CA LYS A 94 -8.96 -24.45 40.39
C LYS A 94 -7.79 -24.00 39.52
N GLU A 95 -7.41 -22.73 39.59
CA GLU A 95 -6.27 -22.20 38.83
C GLU A 95 -4.95 -22.89 39.20
N ARG A 96 -4.69 -23.07 40.50
CA ARG A 96 -3.51 -23.79 40.99
C ARG A 96 -3.48 -25.24 40.52
N PHE A 97 -4.62 -25.92 40.48
CA PHE A 97 -4.72 -27.28 39.95
C PHE A 97 -4.43 -27.35 38.45
N THR A 98 -4.96 -26.41 37.66
CA THR A 98 -4.62 -26.32 36.23
C THR A 98 -3.13 -26.05 36.00
N ARG A 99 -2.53 -25.10 36.74
CA ARG A 99 -1.08 -24.83 36.67
C ARG A 99 -0.27 -26.06 37.07
N LEU A 100 -0.71 -26.80 38.09
CA LEU A 100 -0.05 -28.02 38.55
C LEU A 100 0.03 -29.08 37.44
N GLY A 101 -1.08 -29.29 36.73
CA GLY A 101 -1.12 -30.22 35.61
C GLY A 101 -0.09 -29.89 34.53
N VAL A 102 -0.03 -28.62 34.13
CA VAL A 102 0.88 -28.15 33.06
C VAL A 102 2.34 -28.15 33.51
N ILE A 103 2.64 -27.69 34.73
CA ILE A 103 4.01 -27.72 35.27
C ILE A 103 4.53 -29.15 35.31
N VAL A 104 3.71 -30.09 35.78
CA VAL A 104 4.11 -31.50 35.88
C VAL A 104 4.21 -32.15 34.51
N SER A 105 3.37 -31.81 33.52
CA SER A 105 3.56 -32.32 32.15
C SER A 105 4.89 -31.86 31.55
N ILE A 106 5.25 -30.57 31.74
CA ILE A 106 6.54 -30.02 31.28
C ILE A 106 7.72 -30.69 31.98
N LEU A 107 7.66 -30.86 33.31
CA LEU A 107 8.75 -31.48 34.07
C LEU A 107 8.85 -32.99 33.84
N ARG A 108 7.77 -33.65 33.41
CA ARG A 108 7.75 -35.09 33.15
C ARG A 108 8.36 -35.47 31.81
N ASP A 109 8.17 -34.64 30.80
CA ASP A 109 8.78 -34.87 29.50
C ASP A 109 10.26 -34.43 29.56
N PRO A 110 11.23 -35.34 29.29
CA PRO A 110 12.64 -35.00 29.34
C PRO A 110 13.00 -33.84 28.40
N THR A 111 12.36 -33.74 27.24
CA THR A 111 12.68 -32.70 26.25
C THR A 111 12.19 -31.32 26.70
N SER A 112 10.95 -31.26 27.21
CA SER A 112 10.37 -30.04 27.79
C SER A 112 11.07 -29.62 29.09
N ARG A 113 11.49 -30.58 29.92
CA ARG A 113 12.28 -30.32 31.13
C ARG A 113 13.64 -29.72 30.80
N GLU A 114 14.32 -30.21 29.76
CA GLU A 114 15.60 -29.65 29.32
C GLU A 114 15.46 -28.19 28.86
N ARG A 115 14.42 -27.88 28.08
CA ARG A 115 14.10 -26.50 27.67
C ARG A 115 13.80 -25.61 28.86
N TYR A 116 12.97 -26.07 29.80
CA TYR A 116 12.72 -25.33 31.03
C TYR A 116 14.01 -25.10 31.82
N ASN A 117 14.88 -26.10 31.93
CA ASN A 117 16.18 -25.97 32.61
C ASN A 117 17.10 -24.94 31.93
N PHE A 118 17.05 -24.84 30.60
CA PHE A 118 17.76 -23.81 29.84
C PHE A 118 17.26 -22.40 30.23
N PHE A 119 15.94 -22.18 30.26
CA PHE A 119 15.36 -20.89 30.67
C PHE A 119 15.51 -20.59 32.16
N TYR A 120 15.50 -21.61 33.00
CA TYR A 120 15.74 -21.50 34.43
C TYR A 120 17.15 -20.95 34.73
N LYS A 121 18.16 -21.34 33.93
CA LYS A 121 19.55 -20.85 34.09
C LYS A 121 19.80 -19.52 33.38
N ASN A 122 19.25 -19.35 32.17
CA ASN A 122 19.56 -18.21 31.31
C ASN A 122 18.56 -17.05 31.43
N GLY A 123 17.44 -17.28 32.13
CA GLY A 123 16.31 -16.36 32.19
C GLY A 123 15.33 -16.54 31.02
N VAL A 124 14.09 -16.12 31.26
CA VAL A 124 13.04 -16.08 30.23
C VAL A 124 13.17 -14.79 29.42
N PRO A 125 13.06 -14.83 28.07
CA PRO A 125 13.13 -13.62 27.25
C PRO A 125 12.00 -12.65 27.56
N ARG A 126 12.33 -11.36 27.67
CA ARG A 126 11.35 -10.29 27.92
C ARG A 126 10.40 -10.07 26.74
N TRP A 127 10.86 -10.31 25.50
CA TRP A 127 10.09 -10.20 24.28
C TRP A 127 9.83 -11.58 23.67
N ARG A 128 8.55 -11.90 23.44
CA ARG A 128 8.06 -13.23 23.04
C ARG A 128 7.30 -13.19 21.69
N GLY A 129 7.65 -12.26 20.80
CA GLY A 129 7.01 -12.14 19.48
C GLY A 129 5.74 -11.28 19.46
N THR A 130 4.96 -11.40 18.38
CA THR A 130 3.79 -10.55 18.12
C THR A 130 2.64 -10.81 19.12
N GLY A 131 2.47 -12.05 19.58
CA GLY A 131 1.46 -12.41 20.59
C GLY A 131 1.62 -11.64 21.91
N TYR A 132 2.87 -11.34 22.31
CA TYR A 132 3.16 -10.47 23.47
C TYR A 132 2.61 -9.04 23.27
N LEU A 133 2.70 -8.52 22.05
CA LEU A 133 2.14 -7.21 21.72
C LEU A 133 0.61 -7.25 21.80
N TYR A 134 -0.03 -8.31 21.31
CA TYR A 134 -1.49 -8.49 21.39
C TYR A 134 -2.02 -8.65 22.82
N SER A 135 -1.31 -9.37 23.69
CA SER A 135 -1.75 -9.58 25.08
C SER A 135 -1.55 -8.34 25.96
N ARG A 136 -0.49 -7.57 25.72
CA ARG A 136 -0.19 -6.31 26.43
C ARG A 136 -1.04 -5.14 25.90
N PHE A 137 -1.10 -4.99 24.58
CA PHE A 137 -1.87 -3.99 23.87
C PHE A 137 -2.95 -4.74 23.10
N ARG A 138 -4.10 -5.01 23.72
CA ARG A 138 -5.28 -5.42 22.94
C ARG A 138 -5.65 -4.23 22.06
N PRO A 139 -5.37 -4.25 20.75
CA PRO A 139 -5.56 -3.06 19.93
C PRO A 139 -7.06 -2.82 19.84
N GLY A 140 -7.52 -1.71 20.43
CA GLY A 140 -8.91 -1.29 20.28
C GLY A 140 -9.20 -0.93 18.83
N LEU A 141 -10.48 -0.91 18.45
CA LEU A 141 -10.93 -0.53 17.10
C LEU A 141 -10.29 0.79 16.64
N GLY A 142 -10.14 1.78 17.54
CA GLY A 142 -9.45 3.04 17.25
C GLY A 142 -7.98 2.88 16.85
N THR A 143 -7.21 2.03 17.52
CA THR A 143 -5.79 1.82 17.17
C THR A 143 -5.64 1.12 15.82
N VAL A 144 -6.49 0.12 15.54
CA VAL A 144 -6.49 -0.60 14.27
C VAL A 144 -6.88 0.32 13.12
N THR A 145 -7.91 1.15 13.30
CA THR A 145 -8.34 2.11 12.28
C THR A 145 -7.26 3.15 12.00
N VAL A 146 -6.59 3.71 13.02
CA VAL A 146 -5.46 4.63 12.81
C VAL A 146 -4.32 3.98 12.02
N VAL A 147 -3.93 2.75 12.37
CA VAL A 147 -2.87 2.03 11.65
C VAL A 147 -3.26 1.74 10.20
N LEU A 148 -4.50 1.30 9.96
CA LEU A 148 -5.00 1.08 8.60
C LEU A 148 -5.05 2.36 7.77
N LEU A 149 -5.46 3.48 8.37
CA LEU A 149 -5.44 4.79 7.72
C LEU A 149 -4.01 5.16 7.33
N LEU A 150 -3.04 5.06 8.25
CA LEU A 150 -1.63 5.36 7.95
C LEU A 150 -1.08 4.49 6.81
N ILE A 151 -1.43 3.19 6.77
CA ILE A 151 -1.05 2.30 5.67
C ILE A 151 -1.68 2.77 4.35
N ALA A 152 -2.97 3.10 4.35
CA ALA A 152 -3.66 3.60 3.17
C ALA A 152 -3.07 4.93 2.67
N ALA A 153 -2.69 5.83 3.57
CA ALA A 153 -2.01 7.08 3.23
C ALA A 153 -0.64 6.84 2.62
N GLY A 154 0.15 5.93 3.22
CA GLY A 154 1.43 5.52 2.65
C GLY A 154 1.26 4.96 1.23
N MET A 155 0.27 4.11 1.03
CA MET A 155 -0.04 3.54 -0.29
C MET A 155 -0.47 4.61 -1.30
N GLN A 156 -1.31 5.56 -0.91
CA GLN A 156 -1.69 6.70 -1.77
C GLN A 156 -0.46 7.53 -2.16
N HIS A 157 0.42 7.85 -1.21
CA HIS A 157 1.63 8.62 -1.51
C HIS A 157 2.55 7.89 -2.47
N ILE A 158 2.73 6.58 -2.28
CA ILE A 158 3.52 5.73 -3.18
C ILE A 158 2.89 5.71 -4.57
N ALA A 159 1.56 5.55 -4.68
CA ALA A 159 0.85 5.58 -5.95
C ALA A 159 1.03 6.92 -6.66
N GLY A 160 0.91 8.04 -5.94
CA GLY A 160 1.18 9.39 -6.47
C GLY A 160 2.63 9.54 -6.94
N GLN A 161 3.59 9.02 -6.19
CA GLN A 161 5.01 9.02 -6.60
C GLN A 161 5.22 8.21 -7.87
N ILE A 162 4.61 7.03 -7.96
CA ILE A 162 4.69 6.18 -9.14
C ILE A 162 4.09 6.92 -10.35
N ASN A 163 2.92 7.56 -10.21
CA ASN A 163 2.28 8.31 -11.29
C ASN A 163 3.15 9.48 -11.76
N TYR A 164 3.69 10.28 -10.83
CA TYR A 164 4.62 11.38 -11.13
C TYR A 164 5.80 10.93 -12.01
N TYR A 165 6.45 9.81 -11.65
CA TYR A 165 7.55 9.28 -12.46
C TYR A 165 7.08 8.69 -13.78
N GLN A 166 5.90 8.07 -13.83
CA GLN A 166 5.34 7.54 -15.07
C GLN A 166 5.01 8.66 -16.06
N GLU A 167 4.35 9.73 -15.63
CA GLU A 167 3.98 10.86 -16.48
C GLU A 167 5.20 11.57 -17.06
N LYS A 168 6.21 11.86 -16.24
CA LYS A 168 7.49 12.40 -16.74
C LYS A 168 8.14 11.52 -17.79
N ARG A 169 8.11 10.20 -17.59
CA ARG A 169 8.66 9.25 -18.57
C ARG A 169 7.86 9.24 -19.87
N LYS A 170 6.53 9.30 -19.80
CA LYS A 170 5.65 9.33 -20.98
C LYS A 170 5.90 10.60 -21.80
N ILE A 171 5.92 11.77 -21.16
CA ILE A 171 6.18 13.04 -21.84
C ILE A 171 7.58 13.02 -22.48
N ALA A 172 8.61 12.57 -21.76
CA ALA A 172 9.97 12.47 -22.30
C ALA A 172 10.07 11.51 -23.49
N GLN A 173 9.37 10.37 -23.44
CA GLN A 173 9.29 9.43 -24.56
C GLN A 173 8.61 10.06 -25.78
N PHE A 174 7.52 10.78 -25.54
CA PHE A 174 6.76 11.46 -26.58
C PHE A 174 7.60 12.54 -27.29
N VAL A 175 8.37 13.33 -26.53
CA VAL A 175 9.32 14.30 -27.08
C VAL A 175 10.40 13.62 -27.91
N ALA A 176 10.95 12.50 -27.42
CA ALA A 176 12.00 11.75 -28.12
C ALA A 176 11.50 11.15 -29.44
N GLU A 177 10.28 10.61 -29.45
CA GLU A 177 9.63 10.07 -30.65
C GLU A 177 9.39 11.18 -31.68
N ALA A 178 8.80 12.30 -31.27
CA ALA A 178 8.59 13.47 -32.13
C ALA A 178 9.90 13.95 -32.79
N ARG A 179 11.01 13.98 -32.04
CA ARG A 179 12.35 14.32 -32.56
C ARG A 179 12.87 13.31 -33.55
N SER A 180 12.66 12.02 -33.32
CA SER A 180 13.11 10.99 -34.24
C SER A 180 12.43 11.11 -35.60
N HIS A 181 11.13 11.43 -35.62
CA HIS A 181 10.38 11.70 -36.86
C HIS A 181 10.91 12.92 -37.61
N MET A 182 11.32 13.99 -36.92
CA MET A 182 11.97 15.14 -37.59
C MET A 182 13.26 14.76 -38.30
N ILE A 183 14.05 13.85 -37.71
CA ILE A 183 15.35 13.45 -38.25
C ILE A 183 15.16 12.51 -39.45
N HIS A 184 14.20 11.58 -39.38
CA HIS A 184 13.94 10.59 -40.42
C HIS A 184 13.20 11.16 -41.65
N ASP A 185 12.24 12.07 -41.44
CA ASP A 185 11.42 12.62 -42.53
C ASP A 185 11.98 13.93 -43.12
N ALA A 186 13.19 14.35 -42.71
CA ALA A 186 13.84 15.54 -43.23
C ALA A 186 14.26 15.39 -44.70
N PRO A 187 13.88 16.31 -45.60
CA PRO A 187 14.27 16.25 -47.01
C PRO A 187 15.80 16.39 -47.16
N LYS A 188 16.42 15.46 -47.90
CA LYS A 188 17.88 15.42 -48.14
C LYS A 188 18.37 16.78 -48.66
N GLY A 189 19.27 17.43 -47.92
CA GLY A 189 19.86 18.72 -48.29
C GLY A 189 19.24 19.96 -47.64
N ARG A 190 18.19 19.83 -46.83
CA ARG A 190 17.75 20.90 -45.90
C ARG A 190 18.05 20.48 -44.46
N ALA A 191 18.54 21.41 -43.63
CA ALA A 191 18.59 21.20 -42.20
C ALA A 191 17.17 20.86 -41.71
N ALA A 192 17.04 19.92 -40.77
CA ALA A 192 15.76 19.54 -40.17
C ALA A 192 14.96 20.82 -39.86
N THR A 193 13.80 20.97 -40.50
CA THR A 193 12.99 22.19 -40.37
C THR A 193 12.68 22.42 -38.90
N LEU A 194 13.05 23.60 -38.38
CA LEU A 194 12.97 23.93 -36.96
C LEU A 194 11.60 23.53 -36.37
N GLY A 195 11.64 22.59 -35.43
CA GLY A 195 10.62 22.37 -34.41
C GLY A 195 9.33 21.67 -34.82
N ARG A 196 8.96 21.53 -36.10
CA ARG A 196 7.67 20.94 -36.49
C ARG A 196 7.78 19.45 -36.86
N SER A 197 6.98 18.62 -36.20
CA SER A 197 6.88 17.18 -36.41
C SER A 197 5.43 16.71 -36.49
N TYR A 198 5.23 15.47 -36.92
CA TYR A 198 3.96 14.77 -36.80
C TYR A 198 4.20 13.54 -35.93
N VAL A 199 3.29 13.29 -34.98
CA VAL A 199 3.33 12.10 -34.13
C VAL A 199 2.01 11.36 -34.28
N GLU A 200 2.10 10.06 -34.46
CA GLU A 200 0.93 9.19 -34.52
C GLU A 200 0.47 8.88 -33.09
N VAL A 201 -0.70 9.38 -32.72
CA VAL A 201 -1.33 9.11 -31.42
C VAL A 201 -2.57 8.26 -31.69
N GLY A 202 -2.44 6.95 -31.50
CA GLY A 202 -3.49 5.99 -31.79
C GLY A 202 -3.65 5.72 -33.30
N GLN A 203 -4.66 6.33 -33.92
CA GLN A 203 -4.92 6.25 -35.38
C GLN A 203 -4.96 7.62 -36.06
N ARG A 204 -4.48 8.66 -35.36
CA ARG A 204 -4.50 10.05 -35.86
C ARG A 204 -3.09 10.61 -35.85
N ASN A 205 -2.71 11.25 -36.95
CA ASN A 205 -1.46 12.00 -37.04
C ASN A 205 -1.71 13.40 -36.52
N MET A 206 -1.12 13.73 -35.38
CA MET A 206 -1.21 15.05 -34.78
C MET A 206 0.02 15.85 -35.15
N ARG A 207 -0.19 17.11 -35.55
CA ARG A 207 0.91 18.05 -35.72
C ARG A 207 1.44 18.39 -34.35
N CYS A 208 2.74 18.37 -34.17
CA CYS A 208 3.38 18.79 -32.94
C CYS A 208 4.55 19.72 -33.22
N GLU A 209 4.83 20.57 -32.24
CA GLU A 209 5.97 21.47 -32.26
C GLU A 209 6.84 21.20 -31.03
N VAL A 210 8.02 20.63 -31.25
CA VAL A 210 8.99 20.39 -30.19
C VAL A 210 9.76 21.68 -29.94
N LYS A 211 9.58 22.22 -28.73
CA LYS A 211 10.21 23.47 -28.29
C LYS A 211 11.50 23.20 -27.52
N SER A 212 11.55 22.16 -26.70
CA SER A 212 12.74 21.77 -25.92
C SER A 212 12.79 20.25 -25.63
N ASP A 213 13.74 19.80 -24.81
CA ASP A 213 13.86 18.38 -24.38
C ASP A 213 12.72 17.98 -23.45
N ASN A 214 12.10 18.96 -22.80
CA ASN A 214 11.09 18.78 -21.78
C ASN A 214 9.73 19.34 -22.19
N TYR A 215 9.63 20.03 -23.32
CA TYR A 215 8.45 20.78 -23.73
C TYR A 215 8.07 20.54 -25.20
N ILE A 216 6.82 20.11 -25.40
CA ILE A 216 6.23 19.86 -26.71
C ILE A 216 4.81 20.42 -26.75
N VAL A 217 4.43 20.99 -27.89
CA VAL A 217 3.08 21.50 -28.17
C VAL A 217 2.41 20.57 -29.16
N VAL A 218 1.23 20.06 -28.84
CA VAL A 218 0.47 19.12 -29.68
C VAL A 218 -0.80 19.79 -30.17
N TYR A 219 -1.09 19.69 -31.47
CA TYR A 219 -2.28 20.25 -32.11
C TYR A 219 -3.21 19.10 -32.49
N PRO A 220 -4.27 18.83 -31.70
CA PRO A 220 -5.11 17.64 -31.85
C PRO A 220 -6.10 17.69 -33.03
N ASP A 221 -6.44 18.89 -33.53
CA ASP A 221 -7.33 19.08 -34.68
C ASP A 221 -7.01 20.40 -35.42
N GLU A 222 -7.11 20.43 -36.76
CA GLU A 222 -6.70 21.58 -37.59
C GLU A 222 -7.71 22.73 -37.60
N ARG A 223 -8.95 22.51 -37.12
CA ARG A 223 -10.05 23.47 -37.32
C ARG A 223 -10.53 24.20 -36.05
N THR A 224 -10.33 23.64 -34.85
CA THR A 224 -10.91 24.19 -33.60
C THR A 224 -10.19 23.81 -32.29
N GLY A 225 -9.13 23.00 -32.31
CA GLY A 225 -8.48 22.55 -31.07
C GLY A 225 -7.47 23.57 -30.53
N GLU A 226 -7.59 23.93 -29.25
CA GLU A 226 -6.52 24.64 -28.55
C GLU A 226 -5.26 23.75 -28.46
N PRO A 227 -4.05 24.33 -28.59
CA PRO A 227 -2.82 23.57 -28.49
C PRO A 227 -2.64 22.98 -27.09
N ILE A 228 -2.37 21.68 -27.01
CA ILE A 228 -2.07 21.01 -25.75
C ILE A 228 -0.57 21.19 -25.49
N HIS A 229 -0.26 21.85 -24.40
CA HIS A 229 1.10 22.09 -23.96
C HIS A 229 1.54 20.99 -22.99
N LEU A 230 2.51 20.17 -23.38
CA LEU A 230 3.04 19.09 -22.54
C LEU A 230 4.44 19.46 -22.10
N ASN A 231 4.61 19.71 -20.80
CA ASN A 231 5.91 19.99 -20.17
C ASN A 231 6.18 19.01 -19.03
N THR A 232 7.39 18.47 -18.94
CA THR A 232 7.80 17.61 -17.81
C THR A 232 7.92 18.37 -16.49
N GLU A 233 8.03 19.70 -16.51
CA GLU A 233 8.18 20.53 -15.32
C GLU A 233 6.84 20.86 -14.65
N TRP A 234 5.74 20.83 -15.41
CA TRP A 234 4.39 21.11 -14.88
C TRP A 234 3.77 19.91 -14.17
N VAL A 235 4.37 18.72 -14.29
CA VAL A 235 3.90 17.53 -13.60
C VAL A 235 3.96 17.74 -12.08
N THR A 236 2.81 17.75 -11.44
CA THR A 236 2.66 18.03 -10.00
C THR A 236 3.33 16.95 -9.14
N LYS A 237 4.19 17.38 -8.21
CA LYS A 237 4.84 16.45 -7.29
C LYS A 237 3.86 16.09 -6.16
N PRO A 238 3.70 14.81 -5.81
CA PRO A 238 2.79 14.44 -4.73
C PRO A 238 3.32 14.96 -3.40
N THR A 239 2.59 15.90 -2.81
CA THR A 239 2.89 16.52 -1.52
C THR A 239 2.12 15.81 -0.41
N VAL A 240 2.68 15.82 0.80
CA VAL A 240 2.04 15.22 1.99
C VAL A 240 0.75 15.93 2.43
N SER A 241 0.55 17.18 2.00
CA SER A 241 -0.71 17.92 2.19
C SER A 241 -1.89 17.29 1.45
N ASN A 242 -1.62 16.61 0.33
CA ASN A 242 -2.64 16.06 -0.57
C ASN A 242 -3.02 14.62 -0.18
N LEU A 243 -2.45 14.12 0.92
CA LEU A 243 -2.85 12.86 1.54
C LEU A 243 -4.30 12.96 2.01
N PHE A 244 -5.10 11.92 1.75
CA PHE A 244 -6.51 11.93 2.13
C PHE A 244 -6.72 12.16 3.64
N ILE A 245 -5.79 11.68 4.48
CA ILE A 245 -5.81 11.85 5.94
C ILE A 245 -5.73 13.32 6.34
N VAL A 246 -5.05 14.15 5.55
CA VAL A 246 -4.88 15.57 5.84
C VAL A 246 -5.97 16.38 5.15
N ALA A 247 -6.23 16.08 3.87
CA ALA A 247 -7.22 16.78 3.06
C ALA A 247 -8.67 16.60 3.58
N TRP A 248 -9.04 15.41 4.06
CA TRP A 248 -10.41 15.14 4.47
C TRP A 248 -10.82 15.83 5.78
N PRO A 249 -10.03 15.81 6.86
CA PRO A 249 -10.31 16.60 8.05
C PRO A 249 -10.20 18.10 7.78
N LYS A 250 -9.26 18.55 6.92
CA LYS A 250 -9.17 19.95 6.48
C LYS A 250 -10.55 20.39 5.96
N ARG A 251 -11.12 19.70 4.97
CA ARG A 251 -12.47 20.01 4.43
C ARG A 251 -13.57 20.12 5.48
N TRP A 252 -13.59 19.21 6.46
CA TRP A 252 -14.58 19.25 7.54
C TRP A 252 -14.39 20.45 8.48
N ILE A 253 -13.14 20.77 8.84
CA ILE A 253 -12.80 21.90 9.69
C ILE A 253 -13.12 23.22 9.00
N TYR A 254 -12.78 23.37 7.72
CA TYR A 254 -13.10 24.58 6.94
C TYR A 254 -14.61 24.75 6.75
N LYS A 255 -15.34 23.67 6.48
CA LYS A 255 -16.81 23.68 6.43
C LYS A 255 -17.44 24.04 7.79
N ALA A 256 -16.84 23.62 8.89
CA ALA A 256 -17.30 23.94 10.24
C ALA A 256 -16.95 25.39 10.66
N LEU A 257 -15.86 25.96 10.14
CA LEU A 257 -15.43 27.34 10.43
C LEU A 257 -16.15 28.42 9.62
N GLY A 258 -17.04 28.07 8.69
CA GLY A 258 -17.79 29.04 7.89
C GLY A 258 -16.96 29.83 6.88
N LYS A 259 -15.65 29.56 6.77
CA LYS A 259 -14.81 29.99 5.64
C LYS A 259 -15.10 29.09 4.44
N LYS A 260 -16.26 29.32 3.83
CA LYS A 260 -16.65 28.65 2.59
C LYS A 260 -15.86 29.20 1.41
N ASP A 261 -15.74 30.52 1.35
CA ASP A 261 -15.32 31.22 0.14
C ASP A 261 -13.82 31.07 -0.18
N GLU A 262 -12.93 31.14 0.82
CA GLU A 262 -11.48 31.02 0.60
C GLU A 262 -11.03 29.58 0.25
N PHE A 263 -11.74 28.55 0.72
CA PHE A 263 -11.39 27.16 0.42
C PHE A 263 -12.12 26.65 -0.82
N GLU A 264 -13.34 27.10 -1.11
CA GLU A 264 -13.99 26.81 -2.39
C GLU A 264 -13.19 27.45 -3.54
N GLU A 265 -12.59 28.64 -3.38
CA GLU A 265 -11.65 29.21 -4.37
C GLU A 265 -10.31 28.46 -4.46
N GLU A 266 -9.61 28.15 -3.35
CA GLU A 266 -8.34 27.39 -3.38
C GLU A 266 -8.53 25.96 -3.92
N PHE A 267 -9.70 25.37 -3.66
CA PHE A 267 -10.04 24.02 -4.10
C PHE A 267 -10.67 23.98 -5.49
N GLU A 268 -11.38 25.01 -5.94
CA GLU A 268 -11.77 25.18 -7.35
C GLU A 268 -10.56 25.51 -8.20
N GLU A 269 -9.57 26.27 -7.73
CA GLU A 269 -8.29 26.42 -8.43
C GLU A 269 -7.52 25.09 -8.48
N GLU A 270 -7.37 24.35 -7.37
CA GLU A 270 -6.73 23.02 -7.37
C GLU A 270 -7.53 21.95 -8.15
N MET A 271 -8.87 22.04 -8.21
CA MET A 271 -9.72 21.11 -9.00
C MET A 271 -9.89 21.54 -10.45
N VAL A 272 -9.80 22.83 -10.80
CA VAL A 272 -9.73 23.28 -12.19
C VAL A 272 -8.35 22.94 -12.75
N GLU A 273 -7.27 23.12 -12.00
CA GLU A 273 -5.96 22.57 -12.36
C GLU A 273 -5.99 21.03 -12.42
N GLY A 274 -6.65 20.37 -11.45
CA GLY A 274 -6.80 18.91 -11.43
C GLY A 274 -7.71 18.33 -12.51
N GLU A 275 -8.79 19.01 -12.91
CA GLU A 275 -9.72 18.60 -13.97
C GLU A 275 -9.22 19.00 -15.35
N GLU A 276 -8.51 20.12 -15.54
CA GLU A 276 -7.77 20.39 -16.78
C GLU A 276 -6.64 19.35 -16.98
N GLU A 277 -5.99 18.90 -15.90
CA GLU A 277 -5.01 17.80 -15.92
C GLU A 277 -5.66 16.41 -16.12
N GLU A 278 -6.85 16.13 -15.55
CA GLU A 278 -7.53 14.82 -15.65
C GLU A 278 -8.41 14.66 -16.91
N VAL A 279 -8.98 15.74 -17.46
CA VAL A 279 -9.73 15.75 -18.75
C VAL A 279 -8.76 15.51 -19.93
N SER A 280 -7.54 16.05 -19.85
CA SER A 280 -6.42 15.69 -20.74
C SER A 280 -6.08 14.17 -20.70
N GLY A 281 -6.31 13.51 -19.56
CA GLY A 281 -6.04 12.08 -19.36
C GLY A 281 -7.21 11.12 -19.64
N LYS A 282 -8.47 11.55 -19.51
CA LYS A 282 -9.65 10.66 -19.63
C LYS A 282 -10.26 10.57 -21.03
N ASP A 283 -10.07 11.55 -21.91
CA ASP A 283 -10.65 11.52 -23.26
C ASP A 283 -10.02 10.50 -24.22
N GLN A 284 -8.93 9.84 -23.82
CA GLN A 284 -8.33 8.74 -24.59
C GLN A 284 -8.91 7.34 -24.29
N LYS A 285 -9.85 7.19 -23.34
CA LYS A 285 -10.38 5.86 -22.95
C LYS A 285 -11.85 5.58 -23.28
N LYS A 286 -12.60 6.49 -23.89
CA LYS A 286 -14.03 6.27 -24.24
C LYS A 286 -14.33 6.00 -25.72
N ALA A 287 -13.34 5.65 -26.54
CA ALA A 287 -13.54 5.28 -27.95
C ALA A 287 -13.26 3.80 -28.25
N ALA A 288 -13.31 2.89 -27.26
CA ALA A 288 -12.97 1.47 -27.45
C ALA A 288 -14.07 0.47 -27.06
N ASP A 289 -15.26 0.90 -26.62
CA ASP A 289 -16.34 -0.03 -26.28
C ASP A 289 -17.68 0.47 -26.83
N THR A 290 -17.91 0.27 -28.13
CA THR A 290 -19.25 0.03 -28.72
C THR A 290 -19.08 -0.36 -30.20
N SER A 291 -18.49 -1.52 -30.46
CA SER A 291 -18.65 -2.15 -31.78
C SER A 291 -18.46 -3.66 -31.72
N ASN A 292 -19.33 -4.37 -31.00
CA ASN A 292 -19.64 -5.73 -31.41
C ASN A 292 -20.98 -6.23 -30.87
N THR A 293 -22.08 -5.85 -31.51
CA THR A 293 -23.24 -6.76 -31.59
C THR A 293 -24.04 -6.52 -32.87
N LYS A 294 -23.98 -7.54 -33.75
CA LYS A 294 -24.96 -7.92 -34.77
C LYS A 294 -25.15 -7.02 -36.01
N LYS A 295 -24.46 -7.42 -37.08
CA LYS A 295 -25.05 -7.55 -38.43
C LYS A 295 -26.12 -8.65 -38.42
N LYS A 296 -27.38 -8.33 -38.75
CA LYS A 296 -28.22 -9.22 -39.57
C LYS A 296 -29.48 -8.52 -40.09
N SER A 297 -29.60 -8.48 -41.43
CA SER A 297 -30.84 -8.35 -42.24
C SER A 297 -31.66 -7.05 -42.04
N LEU A 298 -32.43 -6.50 -42.96
CA LEU A 298 -33.06 -7.00 -44.18
C LEU A 298 -33.40 -5.78 -45.08
N ARG A 299 -33.56 -6.04 -46.38
CA ARG A 299 -33.94 -5.11 -47.45
C ARG A 299 -35.31 -4.43 -47.22
N LYS A 300 -35.45 -3.26 -47.88
CA LYS A 300 -36.52 -2.88 -48.85
C LYS A 300 -37.47 -1.74 -48.42
N ARG A 301 -37.47 -0.70 -49.29
CA ARG A 301 -38.57 0.16 -49.77
C ARG A 301 -39.43 0.95 -48.78
N GLY A 302 -39.35 2.28 -48.93
CA GLY A 302 -40.44 3.12 -49.44
C GLY A 302 -41.49 3.61 -48.44
N GLY A 303 -41.79 4.91 -48.51
CA GLY A 303 -42.93 5.53 -47.84
C GLY A 303 -42.50 6.75 -47.03
N GLY A 304 -42.80 7.93 -47.54
CA GLY A 304 -42.50 9.19 -46.87
C GLY A 304 -43.49 9.50 -45.76
N GLU A 305 -43.05 10.31 -44.79
CA GLU A 305 -43.95 11.12 -44.00
C GLU A 305 -43.22 12.37 -43.52
N LYS A 306 -43.89 13.51 -43.74
CA LYS A 306 -43.48 14.86 -43.34
C LYS A 306 -43.48 14.94 -41.81
N VAL A 307 -42.64 15.79 -41.21
CA VAL A 307 -43.03 16.68 -40.10
C VAL A 307 -41.93 17.71 -39.81
N ASN A 308 -42.33 18.95 -40.07
CA ASN A 308 -42.11 20.22 -39.39
C ASN A 308 -40.69 20.72 -39.04
N VAL A 309 -40.27 21.71 -39.82
CA VAL A 309 -39.31 22.76 -39.46
C VAL A 309 -40.02 23.77 -38.56
N MET A 310 -39.44 24.08 -37.39
CA MET A 310 -39.75 25.28 -36.62
C MET A 310 -38.45 26.04 -36.41
N GLY A 311 -38.30 27.16 -37.12
CA GLY A 311 -37.21 28.10 -36.90
C GLY A 311 -37.51 29.02 -35.71
N ALA A 312 -36.46 29.41 -34.99
CA ALA A 312 -36.46 30.61 -34.18
C ALA A 312 -35.11 31.32 -34.34
N LYS A 313 -35.19 32.64 -34.46
CA LYS A 313 -34.23 33.56 -35.05
C LYS A 313 -33.68 34.48 -33.95
N VAL A 314 -32.50 35.05 -34.22
CA VAL A 314 -31.94 36.32 -33.69
C VAL A 314 -31.22 36.27 -32.33
N GLY A 315 -29.98 36.78 -32.33
CA GLY A 315 -29.33 37.22 -31.09
C GLY A 315 -27.87 37.66 -31.21
N GLY A 316 -27.47 38.39 -32.26
CA GLY A 316 -26.11 38.95 -32.35
C GLY A 316 -25.93 40.18 -31.45
N ARG A 317 -24.80 40.28 -30.73
CA ARG A 317 -24.29 41.54 -30.16
C ARG A 317 -22.88 41.81 -30.67
N ARG A 318 -22.74 42.94 -31.38
CA ARG A 318 -21.48 43.56 -31.78
C ARG A 318 -20.89 44.35 -30.59
N ARG A 319 -19.56 44.38 -30.53
CA ARG A 319 -18.74 45.23 -29.65
C ARG A 319 -19.02 46.73 -29.91
N PRO A 320 -18.94 47.60 -28.89
CA PRO A 320 -18.67 49.02 -29.09
C PRO A 320 -17.16 49.29 -29.06
N THR A 321 -16.68 50.00 -30.08
CA THR A 321 -15.43 50.78 -30.05
C THR A 321 -15.71 52.18 -29.50
N LYS A 322 -14.65 52.83 -28.98
CA LYS A 322 -14.33 54.28 -28.90
C LYS A 322 -13.41 54.47 -27.68
N ASN A 323 -12.35 55.27 -27.71
CA ASN A 323 -11.79 56.22 -28.67
C ASN A 323 -10.28 56.31 -28.41
#